data_AF-A0A1E7DRV3-F1
#
_entry.id   AF-A0A1E7DRV3-F1
#
_cell.length_a   1.000
_cell.length_b   1.000
_cell.length_c   1.000
_cell.angle_alpha   90.00
_cell.angle_beta   90.00
_cell.angle_gamma   90.00
#
_symmetry.space_group_name_H-M   'P 1'
#
loop_
_entity.id
_entity.type
_entity.pdbx_description
1 polymer ?
#
loop_
_entity_poly.entity_id
_entity_poly.type
_entity_poly.pdbx_seq_one_letter_code
_entity_poly.pdbx_strand_id
1 'polypeptide(L)' 'MTAKAEEIKKEEAKFLLYELREHARELFGVKPEVFDGVFSKAEETEITKTEAERRIKAFFKKEVK' A
#
# COMPACT_ATOMS: atom_id res chain seq x y z
N MET A 1 -25.09 -15.87 -14.79
CA MET A 1 -23.81 -15.28 -15.20
C MET A 1 -22.78 -15.67 -14.17
N THR A 2 -21.75 -16.33 -14.64
CA THR A 2 -20.80 -17.19 -13.91
C THR A 2 -19.94 -16.38 -12.95
N ALA A 3 -20.07 -16.64 -11.65
CA ALA A 3 -19.02 -16.34 -10.68
C ALA A 3 -17.89 -17.33 -10.92
N LYS A 4 -16.84 -16.91 -11.62
CA LYS A 4 -15.60 -17.67 -11.72
C LYS A 4 -14.49 -16.81 -11.17
N ALA A 5 -14.15 -17.13 -9.92
CA ALA A 5 -12.90 -16.77 -9.29
C ALA A 5 -11.76 -17.11 -10.25
N GLU A 6 -11.13 -16.08 -10.80
CA GLU A 6 -9.81 -16.22 -11.40
C GLU A 6 -8.79 -16.03 -10.28
N GLU A 7 -8.25 -17.17 -9.83
CA GLU A 7 -6.92 -17.28 -9.26
C GLU A 7 -5.90 -16.73 -10.27
N ILE A 8 -5.75 -15.41 -10.33
CA ILE A 8 -4.64 -14.80 -11.06
C ILE A 8 -3.46 -14.79 -10.10
N LYS A 9 -2.44 -15.55 -10.48
CA LYS A 9 -1.06 -15.45 -10.00
C LYS A 9 -0.77 -14.01 -9.57
N LYS A 10 -0.22 -13.85 -8.36
CA LYS A 10 0.27 -12.58 -7.81
C LYS A 10 1.42 -12.00 -8.65
N GLU A 11 1.16 -11.64 -9.90
CA GLU A 11 1.78 -10.46 -10.48
C GLU A 11 1.16 -9.31 -9.70
N GLU A 12 1.79 -8.99 -8.57
CA GLU A 12 1.31 -7.89 -7.74
C GLU A 12 1.27 -6.65 -8.63
N ALA A 13 0.07 -6.22 -9.01
CA ALA A 13 -0.12 -5.00 -9.77
C ALA A 13 0.57 -3.88 -8.99
N LYS A 14 1.50 -3.21 -9.67
CA LYS A 14 2.11 -2.00 -9.14
C LYS A 14 1.04 -0.91 -9.26
N PHE A 15 0.70 -0.30 -8.15
CA PHE A 15 -0.24 0.80 -8.08
C PHE A 15 0.55 2.09 -7.90
N LEU A 16 0.03 3.19 -8.45
CA LEU A 16 0.63 4.48 -8.21
C LEU A 16 0.52 4.83 -6.72
N LEU A 17 1.57 5.42 -6.16
CA LEU A 17 1.57 5.91 -4.78
C LEU A 17 0.42 6.90 -4.55
N TYR A 18 0.07 7.71 -5.54
CA TYR A 18 -1.05 8.64 -5.47
C TYR A 18 -2.40 7.90 -5.27
N GLU A 19 -2.66 6.82 -6.01
CA GLU A 19 -3.90 6.04 -5.86
C GLU A 19 -3.93 5.34 -4.50
N LEU A 20 -2.80 4.75 -4.09
CA LEU A 20 -2.67 4.13 -2.78
C LEU A 20 -2.79 5.15 -1.65
N ARG A 21 -2.38 6.41 -1.85
CA ARG A 21 -2.50 7.53 -0.91
C ARG A 21 -3.96 7.96 -0.76
N GLU A 22 -4.69 8.08 -1.87
CA GLU A 22 -6.13 8.41 -1.83
C GLU A 22 -6.92 7.33 -1.10
N HIS A 23 -6.62 6.06 -1.39
CA HIS A 23 -7.24 4.93 -0.72
C HIS A 23 -6.49 4.47 0.54
N ALA A 24 -5.50 5.23 1.04
CA ALA A 24 -4.64 4.76 2.13
C ALA A 24 -5.42 4.48 3.41
N ARG A 25 -6.44 5.30 3.65
CA ARG A 25 -7.32 5.19 4.81
C ARG A 25 -8.21 3.95 4.73
N GLU A 26 -8.67 3.58 3.54
CA GLU A 26 -9.53 2.42 3.34
C GLU A 26 -8.73 1.12 3.23
N LEU A 27 -7.59 1.16 2.53
CA LEU A 27 -6.74 -0.02 2.27
C LEU A 27 -5.88 -0.41 3.46
N PHE A 28 -5.30 0.57 4.14
CA PHE A 28 -4.31 0.35 5.20
C PHE A 28 -4.76 0.87 6.56
N GLY A 29 -5.89 1.60 6.63
CA GLY A 29 -6.35 2.22 7.88
C GLY A 29 -5.52 3.42 8.32
N VAL A 30 -4.68 3.96 7.43
CA VAL A 30 -3.74 5.04 7.77
C VAL A 30 -4.12 6.34 7.09
N LYS A 31 -3.81 7.46 7.74
CA LYS A 31 -3.99 8.77 7.10
C LYS A 31 -3.03 8.93 5.92
N PRO A 32 -3.40 9.70 4.89
CA PRO A 32 -2.49 10.04 3.80
C PRO A 32 -1.21 10.72 4.30
N GLU A 33 -1.25 11.43 5.43
CA GLU A 33 -0.06 12.00 6.08
C GLU A 33 0.94 10.93 6.54
N VAL A 34 0.44 9.82 7.11
CA VAL A 34 1.28 8.70 7.55
C VAL A 34 1.78 7.93 6.33
N PHE A 35 0.93 7.76 5.32
CA PHE A 35 1.34 7.20 4.04
C PHE A 35 2.48 8.03 3.43
N ASP A 36 2.33 9.34 3.34
CA ASP A 36 3.38 10.27 2.88
C ASP A 36 4.65 10.11 3.71
N GLY A 37 4.56 10.02 5.04
CA GLY A 37 5.71 9.76 5.92
C GLY A 37 6.42 8.42 5.67
N VAL A 38 5.65 7.36 5.39
CA VAL A 38 6.17 6.02 5.04
C VAL A 38 6.90 6.05 3.70
N PHE A 39 6.32 6.73 2.71
CA PHE A 39 6.84 6.85 1.35
C PHE A 39 7.70 8.09 1.11
N SER A 40 7.97 8.88 2.15
CA SER A 40 8.77 10.11 2.06
C SER A 40 10.21 9.82 1.61
N LYS A 41 10.69 8.59 1.83
CA LYS A 41 11.99 8.09 1.37
C LYS A 41 11.89 7.16 0.16
N ALA A 42 10.69 6.90 -0.35
CA ALA A 42 10.51 6.08 -1.54
C ALA A 42 10.66 6.99 -2.77
N GLU A 43 11.66 6.70 -3.60
CA GLU A 43 11.85 7.35 -4.90
C GLU A 43 10.94 6.74 -5.99
N GLU A 44 10.26 5.66 -5.64
CA GLU A 44 9.41 4.87 -6.53
C GLU A 44 8.03 5.52 -6.63
N THR A 45 7.56 5.78 -7.84
CA THR A 45 6.19 6.32 -8.05
C THR A 45 5.12 5.24 -7.97
N GLU A 46 5.51 3.98 -8.14
CA GLU A 46 4.64 2.81 -8.19
C GLU A 46 5.10 1.78 -7.16
N ILE A 47 4.16 1.20 -6.43
CA ILE A 47 4.44 0.15 -5.46
C ILE A 47 3.31 -0.86 -5.42
N THR A 48 3.63 -2.10 -5.06
CA THR A 48 2.60 -3.11 -4.86
C THR A 48 1.88 -2.90 -3.54
N LYS A 49 0.62 -3.35 -3.47
CA LYS A 49 -0.17 -3.29 -2.24
C LYS A 49 0.53 -3.99 -1.06
N THR A 50 1.15 -5.15 -1.29
CA THR A 50 1.80 -5.93 -0.22
C THR A 50 3.09 -5.26 0.27
N GLU A 51 3.86 -4.68 -0.63
CA GLU A 51 5.08 -3.93 -0.28
C GLU A 51 4.70 -2.66 0.50
N ALA A 52 3.65 -1.96 0.05
CA ALA A 52 3.13 -0.79 0.75
C ALA A 52 2.66 -1.13 2.17
N GLU A 53 1.87 -2.20 2.32
CA GLU A 53 1.40 -2.67 3.62
C GLU A 53 2.57 -3.04 4.54
N ARG A 54 3.60 -3.70 4.01
CA ARG A 54 4.82 -4.04 4.77
C ARG A 54 5.55 -2.80 5.25
N ARG A 55 5.75 -1.80 4.39
CA ARG A 55 6.41 -0.54 4.78
C ARG A 55 5.59 0.23 5.82
N ILE A 56 4.27 0.32 5.63
CA ILE A 56 3.36 0.95 6.59
C ILE A 56 3.44 0.26 7.95
N LYS A 57 3.33 -1.08 7.98
CA LYS A 57 3.46 -1.86 9.23
C LYS A 57 4.83 -1.65 9.89
N ALA A 58 5.91 -1.61 9.12
CA ALA A 58 7.26 -1.38 9.63
C ALA A 58 7.42 0.04 10.21
N PHE A 59 6.80 1.04 9.59
CA PHE A 59 6.78 2.42 10.07
C PHE A 59 6.06 2.53 11.41
N PHE A 60 4.85 1.98 11.51
CA PHE A 60 4.11 1.92 12.77
C PHE A 60 4.90 1.21 13.86
N LYS A 61 5.50 0.04 13.55
CA LYS A 61 6.32 -0.71 14.50
C LYS A 61 7.52 0.09 15.04
N LYS A 62 8.04 1.03 14.26
CA LYS A 62 9.18 1.88 14.65
C LYS A 62 8.76 3.06 15.53
N GLU A 63 7.54 3.58 15.37
CA GLU A 63 6.98 4.65 16.22
C GLU A 63 6.50 4.17 17.60
N VAL A 64 6.29 2.85 17.83
CA VAL A 64 5.80 2.33 19.12
C VAL A 64 6.89 2.17 20.20
N LYS A 65 7.98 2.96 20.16
CA LYS A 65 9.10 2.80 21.09
C LYS A 65 9.41 4.07 21.89
#